data_AF-A0AAW4YAK0-F1
#
_entry.id   AF-A0AAW4YAK0-F1
#
_cell.length_a   1.000
_cell.length_b   1.000
_cell.length_c   1.000
_cell.angle_alpha   90.00
_cell.angle_beta   90.00
_cell.angle_gamma   90.00
#
_symmetry.space_group_name_H-M   'P 1'
#
loop_
_entity.id
_entity.type
_entity.pdbx_description
1 polymer ?
#
loop_
_entity_poly.entity_id
_entity_poly.type
_entity_poly.pdbx_seq_one_letter_code
_entity_poly.pdbx_strand_id
1 'polypeptide(L)' 'NKDENVKQLRSRYNIPTDKAPVLKMHIDGNLKGSSVGYKKLEIDFSKGGKSDLSVIDSLNFQPAKVDEDDEDGV' A
#
# COMPACT_ATOMS: atom_id res chain seq x y z
N ASN A 1 17.41 6.04 -4.26
CA ASN A 1 17.82 4.92 -5.13
C ASN A 1 18.73 3.88 -4.50
N LYS A 2 19.36 4.13 -3.33
CA LYS A 2 20.18 3.10 -2.66
C LYS A 2 19.35 2.12 -1.82
N ASP A 3 18.14 2.51 -1.46
CA ASP A 3 17.17 1.67 -0.77
C ASP A 3 16.88 0.36 -1.55
N GLU A 4 16.83 -0.76 -0.85
CA GLU A 4 16.69 -2.09 -1.45
C GLU A 4 15.31 -2.30 -2.11
N ASN A 5 14.24 -1.75 -1.54
CA ASN A 5 12.92 -1.85 -2.17
C ASN A 5 12.88 -1.03 -3.47
N VAL A 6 13.53 0.15 -3.47
CA VAL A 6 13.66 0.96 -4.69
C VAL A 6 14.47 0.23 -5.76
N LYS A 7 15.54 -0.48 -5.40
CA LYS A 7 16.31 -1.30 -6.35
C LYS A 7 15.49 -2.44 -6.93
N GLN A 8 14.74 -3.17 -6.09
CA GLN A 8 13.88 -4.26 -6.53
C GLN A 8 12.79 -3.78 -7.49
N LEU A 9 12.16 -2.65 -7.23
CA LEU A 9 11.16 -2.08 -8.15
C LEU A 9 11.78 -1.75 -9.51
N ARG A 10 12.99 -1.19 -9.52
CA ARG A 10 13.71 -0.85 -10.77
C ARG A 10 14.20 -2.07 -11.54
N SER A 11 14.43 -3.20 -10.87
CA SER A 11 14.78 -4.44 -11.56
C SER A 11 13.56 -5.13 -12.19
N ARG A 12 12.36 -4.92 -11.63
CA ARG A 12 11.11 -5.56 -12.08
C ARG A 12 10.35 -4.73 -13.10
N TYR A 13 10.44 -3.40 -13.02
CA TYR A 13 9.68 -2.48 -13.84
C TYR A 13 10.60 -1.49 -14.54
N ASN A 14 10.29 -1.17 -15.79
CA ASN A 14 10.97 -0.10 -16.53
C ASN A 14 10.49 1.26 -16.01
N ILE A 15 11.15 1.78 -14.97
CA ILE A 15 10.84 3.06 -14.35
C ILE A 15 11.67 4.15 -15.05
N PRO A 16 11.09 4.99 -15.94
CA PRO A 16 11.80 5.92 -16.82
C PRO A 16 12.26 7.19 -16.08
N THR A 17 12.77 7.05 -14.86
CA THR A 17 13.28 8.14 -14.04
C THR A 17 14.45 7.67 -13.19
N ASP A 18 15.52 8.45 -13.13
CA ASP A 18 16.61 8.20 -12.17
C ASP A 18 16.43 8.98 -10.87
N LYS A 19 15.35 9.74 -10.71
CA LYS A 19 15.08 10.43 -9.44
C LYS A 19 14.72 9.41 -8.35
N ALA A 20 15.09 9.72 -7.11
CA ALA A 20 14.65 8.94 -5.97
C ALA A 20 13.14 9.11 -5.78
N PRO A 21 12.40 8.03 -5.50
CA PRO A 21 10.98 8.14 -5.24
C PRO A 21 10.71 8.74 -3.85
N VAL A 22 9.48 9.20 -3.65
CA VAL A 22 8.94 9.59 -2.35
C VAL A 22 8.03 8.47 -1.83
N LEU A 23 8.22 8.10 -0.57
CA LEU A 23 7.31 7.18 0.12
C LEU A 23 6.15 7.96 0.73
N LYS A 24 4.92 7.62 0.34
CA LYS A 24 3.68 8.17 0.90
C LYS A 24 2.92 7.05 1.61
N MET A 25 2.60 7.28 2.88
CA MET A 25 1.76 6.37 3.67
C MET A 25 0.36 6.97 3.80
N HIS A 26 -0.63 6.24 3.32
CA HIS A 26 -2.04 6.58 3.45
C HIS A 26 -2.63 5.66 4.53
N ILE A 27 -2.99 6.26 5.66
CA ILE A 27 -3.54 5.55 6.82
C ILE A 27 -4.90 6.16 7.12
N ASP A 28 -5.94 5.35 7.00
CA ASP A 28 -7.29 5.71 7.43
C ASP A 28 -7.57 5.08 8.80
N GLY A 29 -8.27 5.81 9.68
CA GLY A 29 -8.67 5.35 11.01
C GLY A 29 -7.88 5.94 12.18
N ASN A 30 -8.10 5.40 13.38
CA ASN A 30 -7.45 5.89 14.59
C ASN A 30 -5.96 5.52 14.62
N LEU A 31 -5.09 6.53 14.75
CA LEU A 31 -3.62 6.39 14.85
C LEU A 31 -3.18 5.48 16.01
N LYS A 32 -4.01 5.32 17.06
CA LYS A 32 -3.76 4.41 18.18
C LYS A 32 -3.86 2.92 17.81
N GLY A 33 -4.27 2.60 16.60
CA GLY A 33 -4.42 1.24 16.10
C GLY A 33 -5.86 0.75 16.25
N SER A 34 -6.46 0.41 15.12
CA SER A 34 -7.62 -0.46 15.02
C SER A 34 -7.15 -1.71 14.29
N SER A 35 -7.53 -2.90 14.77
CA SER A 35 -7.24 -4.15 14.05
C SER A 35 -7.89 -4.14 12.67
N VAL A 36 -9.06 -3.51 12.55
CA VAL A 36 -9.76 -3.31 11.28
C VAL A 36 -9.28 -2.02 10.61
N GLY A 37 -8.92 -2.08 9.33
CA GLY A 37 -8.57 -0.87 8.59
C GLY A 37 -7.80 -1.09 7.29
N TYR A 38 -7.68 0.01 6.55
CA TYR A 38 -6.96 0.08 5.28
C TYR A 38 -5.61 0.76 5.48
N LYS A 39 -4.54 0.07 5.08
CA LYS A 39 -3.19 0.65 5.02
C LYS A 39 -2.74 0.62 3.57
N LYS A 40 -2.38 1.78 3.03
CA LYS A 40 -1.88 1.90 1.66
C LYS A 40 -0.53 2.59 1.66
N LEU A 41 0.39 2.02 0.89
CA LEU A 41 1.71 2.54 0.64
C LEU A 41 1.81 2.95 -0.83
N GLU A 42 2.37 4.12 -1.09
CA GLU A 42 2.65 4.60 -2.43
C GLU A 42 4.12 5.00 -2.53
N ILE A 43 4.81 4.45 -3.53
CA ILE A 43 6.17 4.82 -3.90
C ILE A 43 6.06 5.63 -5.18
N ASP A 44 6.18 6.95 -5.03
CA ASP A 44 5.94 7.93 -6.08
C ASP A 44 7.25 8.31 -6.80
N PHE A 45 7.29 8.06 -8.10
CA PHE A 45 8.41 8.34 -9.02
C PHE A 45 8.16 9.57 -9.92
N SER A 46 7.07 10.29 -9.70
CA SER A 46 6.63 11.43 -10.50
C SER A 46 7.71 12.52 -10.60
N LYS A 47 7.90 13.07 -11.80
CA LYS A 47 8.92 14.11 -12.07
C LYS A 47 8.32 15.52 -12.03
N GLY A 48 7.31 15.77 -11.21
CA GLY A 48 6.58 17.06 -11.22
C GLY A 48 5.85 17.33 -12.55
N GLY A 49 5.00 18.36 -12.57
CA GLY A 49 4.18 18.68 -13.74
C GLY A 49 3.12 17.61 -14.02
N LYS A 50 3.03 17.12 -15.27
CA LYS A 50 2.00 16.16 -15.75
C LYS A 50 2.46 14.69 -15.77
N SER A 51 3.54 14.35 -15.07
CA SER A 51 4.08 12.99 -15.07
C SER A 51 3.68 12.28 -13.78
N ASP A 52 2.73 11.36 -13.88
CA ASP A 52 2.27 10.54 -12.77
C ASP A 52 2.80 9.11 -12.94
N LEU A 53 3.66 8.68 -12.01
CA LEU A 53 4.18 7.31 -11.98
C LEU A 53 4.37 6.89 -10.53
N SER A 54 3.55 5.94 -10.07
CA SER A 54 3.65 5.41 -8.72
C SER A 54 3.49 3.90 -8.70
N VAL A 55 4.16 3.25 -7.75
CA VAL A 55 3.85 1.87 -7.35
C VAL A 55 3.03 1.94 -6.08
N ILE A 56 1.87 1.27 -6.07
CA ILE A 56 0.94 1.29 -4.94
C ILE A 56 0.79 -0.13 -4.43
N ASP A 57 0.89 -0.29 -3.12
CA ASP A 57 0.57 -1.52 -2.41
C ASP A 57 -0.42 -1.22 -1.29
N SER A 58 -1.30 -2.17 -0.97
CA SER A 58 -2.28 -1.97 0.09
C SER A 58 -2.63 -3.26 0.80
N LEU A 59 -2.79 -3.15 2.12
CA LEU A 59 -3.27 -4.20 2.98
C LEU A 59 -4.61 -3.79 3.58
N ASN A 60 -5.64 -4.60 3.35
CA ASN A 60 -6.96 -4.41 3.94
C ASN A 60 -7.19 -5.54 4.95
N PHE A 61 -7.25 -5.19 6.24
CA PHE A 61 -7.57 -6.16 7.28
C PHE A 61 -9.03 -6.03 7.67
N GLN A 62 -9.80 -7.09 7.39
CA GLN A 62 -11.21 -7.20 7.72
C GLN A 62 -11.41 -8.44 8.59
N PRO A 63 -12.40 -8.44 9.50
CA PRO A 63 -12.80 -9.65 10.20
C PRO A 63 -13.13 -10.76 9.20
N ALA A 64 -12.85 -12.01 9.59
CA ALA A 64 -13.36 -13.15 8.85
C ALA A 64 -14.90 -13.08 8.88
N LYS A 65 -15.53 -13.50 7.78
CA LYS A 65 -16.97 -13.73 7.81
C LYS A 65 -17.24 -14.85 8.81
N VAL A 66 -18.16 -14.62 9.73
CA VAL A 66 -18.81 -15.69 10.47
C VAL A 66 -19.96 -16.16 9.58
N ASP A 67 -20.02 -17.44 9.27
CA ASP A 67 -21.18 -18.02 8.62
C ASP A 67 -22.29 -18.07 9.69
N GLU A 68 -23.40 -17.36 9.47
CA GLU A 68 -24.52 -17.24 10.43
C GLU A 68 -25.34 -18.53 10.58
N ASP A 69 -24.91 -19.65 9.98
CA ASP A 69 -25.62 -20.93 9.98
C ASP A 69 -25.27 -21.83 11.20
N ASP A 70 -24.39 -21.39 12.10
CA ASP A 70 -24.01 -22.14 13.32
C ASP A 70 -24.76 -21.69 14.60
N GLU A 71 -25.72 -20.75 14.52
CA GLU A 71 -26.53 -20.28 15.66
C GLU A 71 -27.97 -20.83 15.70
N ASP A 72 -28.24 -22.01 15.13
CA ASP A 72 -29.44 -22.80 15.44
C ASP A 72 -29.02 -24.15 16.04
N GLY A 73 -28.48 -24.12 17.26
CA GLY A 73 -27.96 -25.31 17.93
C GLY A 73 -27.79 -25.17 19.44
N VAL A 74 -28.93 -25.26 20.16
CA VAL A 74 -29.16 -25.44 21.61
C VAL A 74 -29.63 -24.21 22.38
#